data_AF-A0AAV4L5R1-F1
#
_entry.id   AF-A0AAV4L5R1-F1
#
_cell.length_a   1.000
_cell.length_b   1.000
_cell.length_c   1.000
_cell.angle_alpha   90.00
_cell.angle_beta   90.00
_cell.angle_gamma   90.00
#
_symmetry.space_group_name_H-M   'P 1'
#
loop_
_entity.id
_entity.type
_entity.pdbx_description
1 polymer ?
#
loop_
_entity_poly.entity_id
_entity_poly.type
_entity_poly.pdbx_seq_one_letter_code
_entity_poly.pdbx_strand_id
1 'polypeptide(L)' 'MSEAIIVAIVGVAGTIGGAMTTNMFAAAKNRLEAYQLAQEMQADNQRLWQWNRALVDHIYKGLGPPPPSPPEDLFKHDN' A
#
# COMPACT_ATOMS: atom_id res chain seq x y z
N MET A 1 -15.96 -32.99 38.46
CA MET A 1 -14.91 -33.12 37.42
C MET A 1 -15.40 -32.80 36.00
N SER A 2 -16.71 -32.81 35.70
CA SER A 2 -17.22 -32.63 34.32
C SER A 2 -17.17 -31.18 33.81
N GLU A 3 -17.51 -30.19 34.64
CA GLU A 3 -17.67 -28.80 34.21
C GLU A 3 -16.35 -28.11 33.84
N ALA A 4 -15.30 -28.31 34.64
CA ALA A 4 -13.97 -27.77 34.38
C ALA A 4 -13.36 -28.27 33.06
N ILE A 5 -13.62 -29.53 32.68
CA ILE A 5 -13.16 -30.11 31.41
C ILE A 5 -13.90 -29.48 30.23
N ILE A 6 -15.22 -29.26 30.35
CA ILE A 6 -16.01 -28.62 29.29
C ILE A 6 -15.56 -27.16 29.08
N VAL A 7 -15.37 -26.41 30.16
CA VAL A 7 -14.88 -25.02 30.09
C VAL A 7 -13.49 -24.95 29.48
N ALA A 8 -12.59 -25.89 29.81
CA ALA A 8 -11.26 -25.95 29.22
C ALA A 8 -11.29 -26.20 27.71
N ILE A 9 -12.15 -27.12 27.23
CA ILE A 9 -12.28 -27.42 25.80
C ILE A 9 -12.85 -26.23 25.03
N VAL A 10 -13.90 -25.60 25.55
CA VAL A 10 -14.51 -24.40 24.94
C VAL A 10 -13.53 -23.23 24.95
N GLY A 11 -12.76 -23.06 26.02
CA GLY A 11 -11.71 -22.05 26.10
C GLY A 11 -10.63 -22.24 25.03
N VAL A 12 -10.13 -23.47 24.85
CA VAL A 12 -9.12 -23.79 23.83
C VAL A 12 -9.69 -23.63 22.40
N ALA A 13 -10.91 -24.08 22.16
CA ALA A 13 -11.56 -23.88 20.85
C ALA A 13 -11.79 -22.39 20.54
N GLY A 14 -12.19 -21.61 21.55
CA GLY A 14 -12.41 -20.17 21.43
C GLY A 14 -11.13 -19.39 21.18
N THR A 15 -10.01 -19.75 21.83
CA THR A 15 -8.72 -19.09 21.60
C THR A 15 -8.15 -19.40 20.21
N ILE A 16 -8.27 -20.65 19.74
CA ILE A 16 -7.86 -21.02 18.38
C ILE A 16 -8.73 -20.31 17.34
N GLY A 17 -10.06 -20.32 17.50
CA GLY A 17 -10.98 -19.63 16.61
C GLY A 17 -10.75 -18.13 16.57
N GLY A 18 -10.55 -17.50 17.74
CA GLY A 18 -10.25 -16.07 17.85
C GLY A 18 -8.89 -15.67 17.27
N ALA A 19 -7.87 -16.52 17.42
CA ALA A 19 -6.56 -16.28 16.82
C ALA A 19 -6.62 -16.39 15.28
N MET A 20 -7.36 -17.37 14.74
CA MET A 20 -7.53 -17.52 13.30
C MET A 20 -8.25 -16.32 12.67
N THR A 21 -9.36 -15.87 13.26
CA THR A 21 -10.08 -14.68 12.75
C THR A 21 -9.19 -13.44 12.81
N THR A 22 -8.50 -13.20 13.92
CA THR A 22 -7.59 -12.06 14.06
C THR A 22 -6.48 -12.07 13.01
N ASN A 23 -5.87 -13.23 12.76
CA ASN A 23 -4.84 -13.37 11.72
C ASN A 23 -5.38 -13.15 10.31
N MET A 24 -6.61 -13.62 10.03
CA MET A 24 -7.27 -13.38 8.74
C MET A 24 -7.61 -11.91 8.53
N PHE A 25 -8.11 -11.21 9.55
CA PHE A 25 -8.36 -9.77 9.49
C PHE A 25 -7.06 -8.99 9.29
N ALA A 26 -6.00 -9.30 10.02
CA ALA A 26 -4.70 -8.67 9.84
C ALA A 26 -4.15 -8.90 8.42
N ALA A 27 -4.22 -10.14 7.91
CA ALA A 27 -3.80 -10.46 6.55
C ALA A 27 -4.63 -9.72 5.49
N ALA A 28 -5.95 -9.57 5.71
CA ALA A 28 -6.83 -8.83 4.80
C ALA A 28 -6.49 -7.33 4.78
N LYS A 29 -6.30 -6.71 5.95
CA LYS A 29 -5.89 -5.29 6.05
C LYS A 29 -4.54 -5.04 5.39
N ASN A 30 -3.55 -5.87 5.69
CA ASN A 30 -2.21 -5.76 5.08
C ASN A 30 -2.26 -5.87 3.55
N ARG A 31 -3.13 -6.74 3.00
CA ARG A 31 -3.31 -6.84 1.55
C ARG A 31 -3.94 -5.58 0.97
N LEU A 32 -4.97 -5.03 1.61
CA LEU A 32 -5.63 -3.81 1.15
C LEU A 32 -4.66 -2.61 1.15
N GLU A 33 -3.91 -2.43 2.22
CA GLU A 33 -2.88 -1.39 2.34
C GLU A 33 -1.79 -1.57 1.28
N ALA A 34 -1.33 -2.80 1.05
CA ALA A 34 -0.35 -3.10 0.00
C ALA A 34 -0.89 -2.81 -1.41
N TYR A 35 -2.18 -3.07 -1.67
CA TYR A 35 -2.81 -2.74 -2.95
C TYR A 35 -2.97 -1.24 -3.14
N GLN A 36 -3.36 -0.51 -2.10
CA GLN A 36 -3.44 0.96 -2.13
C GLN A 36 -2.07 1.57 -2.43
N LEU A 37 -1.04 1.14 -1.70
CA LEU A 37 0.33 1.59 -1.93
C LEU A 37 0.82 1.26 -3.35
N ALA A 38 0.55 0.05 -3.84
CA ALA A 38 0.92 -0.34 -5.19
C ALA A 38 0.23 0.53 -6.26
N GLN A 39 -1.02 0.91 -6.04
CA GLN A 39 -1.78 1.77 -6.95
C GLN A 39 -1.22 3.20 -6.97
N GLU A 40 -0.93 3.76 -5.79
CA GLU A 40 -0.28 5.06 -5.64
C GLU A 40 1.10 5.08 -6.32
N MET A 41 1.93 4.06 -6.06
CA MET A 41 3.23 3.91 -6.72
C MET A 41 3.11 3.79 -8.25
N GLN A 42 2.08 3.10 -8.76
CA GLN A 42 1.88 2.97 -10.19
C GLN A 42 1.49 4.31 -10.83
N ALA A 43 0.62 5.09 -10.18
CA ALA A 43 0.23 6.42 -10.64
C ALA A 43 1.44 7.38 -10.67
N ASP A 44 2.25 7.37 -9.61
CA ASP A 44 3.45 8.20 -9.55
C ASP A 44 4.50 7.78 -10.57
N ASN A 45 4.69 6.48 -10.79
CA ASN A 45 5.64 6.00 -11.79
C ASN A 45 5.26 6.46 -13.21
N GLN A 46 3.97 6.53 -13.53
CA GLN A 46 3.51 7.09 -14.81
C GLN A 46 3.83 8.59 -14.91
N ARG A 47 3.59 9.36 -13.85
CA ARG A 47 3.89 10.79 -13.82
C ARG A 47 5.40 11.06 -13.92
N LEU A 48 6.22 10.29 -13.19
CA LEU A 48 7.67 10.32 -13.29
C LEU A 48 8.14 10.06 -14.72
N TRP A 49 7.56 9.06 -15.38
CA TRP A 49 7.92 8.74 -16.76
C TRP A 49 7.61 9.91 -17.70
N GLN A 50 6.43 10.53 -17.58
CA GLN A 50 6.04 11.67 -18.40
C GLN A 50 6.95 12.88 -18.17
N TRP A 51 7.26 13.18 -16.91
CA TRP A 51 8.17 14.28 -16.57
C TRP A 51 9.58 14.03 -17.09
N ASN A 52 10.12 12.82 -16.92
CA ASN A 52 11.41 12.42 -17.49
C ASN A 52 11.43 12.54 -19.01
N ARG A 53 10.35 12.13 -19.68
CA ARG A 53 10.20 12.29 -21.14
C ARG A 53 10.28 13.76 -21.53
N ALA A 54 9.59 14.64 -20.81
CA ALA A 54 9.62 16.09 -21.07
C ALA A 54 11.00 16.70 -20.81
N LEU A 55 11.69 16.29 -19.73
CA LEU A 55 13.06 16.71 -19.43
C LEU A 55 14.03 16.32 -20.55
N VAL A 56 13.97 15.06 -20.98
CA VAL A 56 14.82 14.55 -22.06
C VAL A 56 14.56 15.31 -23.36
N ASP A 57 13.29 15.50 -23.71
CA ASP A 57 12.90 16.26 -24.90
C ASP A 57 13.38 17.72 -24.84
N HIS A 58 13.27 18.36 -23.67
CA HIS A 58 13.77 19.72 -23.43
C HIS A 58 15.29 19.83 -23.63
N ILE A 59 16.06 18.86 -23.14
CA ILE A 59 17.51 18.79 -23.32
C ILE A 59 17.85 18.65 -24.81
N TYR A 60 17.22 17.72 -25.51
CA TYR A 60 17.53 17.46 -26.93
C TYR A 60 17.07 18.58 -27.86
N LYS A 61 16.01 19.31 -27.50
CA LYS A 61 15.57 20.50 -28.24
C LYS A 61 16.39 21.75 -27.95
N GLY A 62 17.29 21.71 -26.95
CA GLY A 62 18.17 22.83 -26.62
C GLY A 62 17.41 24.08 -26.17
N LEU A 63 16.26 23.92 -25.51
CA LEU A 63 15.37 25.03 -25.12
C LEU A 63 15.98 25.98 -24.06
N GLY A 64 17.15 25.65 -23.53
CA GLY A 64 17.83 26.44 -22.51
C GLY A 64 17.15 26.37 -21.15
N PRO A 65 17.66 27.06 -20.13
CA PRO A 65 17.03 27.10 -18.81
C PRO A 65 15.76 28.00 -18.81
N PRO A 66 14.77 27.72 -17.93
CA PRO A 66 14.72 26.65 -16.94
C PRO A 66 14.17 25.32 -17.52
N PRO A 67 14.53 24.17 -16.93
CA PRO A 67 13.94 22.88 -17.30
C PRO A 67 12.44 22.81 -16.92
N PRO A 68 11.69 21.85 -17.48
CA PRO A 68 10.33 21.57 -17.07
C PRO A 68 10.24 21.23 -15.58
N SER A 69 9.36 21.93 -14.86
CA SER A 69 9.09 21.67 -13.45
C SER A 69 8.46 20.29 -13.23
N PRO A 70 8.76 19.61 -12.10
CA PRO A 70 8.07 18.37 -11.74
C PRO A 70 6.57 18.63 -11.50
N PRO A 71 5.70 17.61 -11.68
CA PRO A 71 4.31 17.67 -11.26
C PRO A 71 4.20 17.99 -9.75
N GLU A 72 3.32 18.92 -9.38
CA GLU A 72 3.20 19.41 -8.00
C GLU A 72 2.68 18.35 -7.02
N ASP A 73 1.96 17.35 -7.53
CA ASP A 73 1.31 16.25 -6.80
C ASP A 73 2.14 14.96 -6.80
N LEU A 74 3.35 14.99 -7.37
CA LEU A 74 4.23 13.83 -7.43
C LEU A 74 4.61 13.36 -6.02
N PHE A 75 4.29 12.09 -5.69
CA PHE A 75 4.47 11.51 -4.36
C PHE A 75 3.64 12.18 -3.24
N LYS A 76 2.64 12.99 -3.58
CA LYS A 76 1.69 13.53 -2.62
C LYS A 76 0.44 12.68 -2.64
N HIS A 77 0.27 11.89 -1.59
CA HIS A 77 -0.95 11.13 -1.32
C HIS A 77 -1.64 11.79 -0.14
N ASP A 78 -2.88 12.25 -0.33
CA ASP A 78 -3.71 12.76 0.76
C ASP A 78 -4.03 11.58 1.69
N ASN A 79 -3.46 11.58 2.89
CA ASN A 79 -3.73 10.59 3.94
C ASN A 79 -5.21 10.55 4.37
#